data_AF-A0A957N6F3-F1
#
_entry.id   AF-A0A957N6F3-F1
#
_cell.length_a   1.000
_cell.length_b   1.000
_cell.length_c   1.000
_cell.angle_alpha   90.00
_cell.angle_beta   90.00
_cell.angle_gamma   90.00
#
_symmetry.space_group_name_H-M   'P 1'
#
loop_
_entity.id
_entity.type
_entity.pdbx_description
1 polymer ?
#
loop_
_entity_poly.entity_id
_entity_poly.type
_entity_poly.pdbx_seq_one_letter_code
_entity_poly.pdbx_strand_id
1 'polypeptide(L)'
;MFTDVEVRQAVEFESATHPVLSIYLNVDPHRRSPEKYKLALRNLLDKAEGADPQDVKRMQNYVEMGYNWQGRGIIMFSCEAEGFWWANSLTVPVEDSVMVGRRPYVRQLAALLDAYERYGVIHVDQEGARLYVFNMGVLEAVEGFLGEEVKKHKAGGWAAARYQRSEKGVARQNLQDMAELAEEFYRDSDTRRLILAGTDKNVAQFKELLSHRLRSMVVGQFAADANASASTIGDEALSIAKKAADAEAQHAADVLVTTVHKGGNAVAGLAETLTAVQSGRAYQVVALNNFKQPAYRYVDSGYIVLDLTEETELGSGRVQELPDGVDSVLRRAMAQGIGVTVLDEHAGLEGIGKIGAMTRY
;
A
#
# COMPACT_ATOMS: atom_id res chain seq x y z
N MET A 1 -13.78 -1.95 2.56
CA MET A 1 -12.91 -0.77 2.38
C MET A 1 -11.72 -1.05 3.25
N PHE A 2 -10.51 -1.11 2.69
CA PHE A 2 -9.33 -1.57 3.42
C PHE A 2 -8.92 -0.51 4.45
N THR A 3 -9.36 -0.65 5.70
CA THR A 3 -9.10 0.34 6.75
C THR A 3 -7.91 -0.04 7.62
N ASP A 4 -7.26 0.94 8.24
CA ASP A 4 -6.16 0.71 9.19
C ASP A 4 -6.58 -0.20 10.36
N VAL A 5 -7.85 -0.12 10.78
CA VAL A 5 -8.40 -0.96 11.85
C VAL A 5 -8.47 -2.43 11.40
N GLU A 6 -8.93 -2.69 10.17
CA GLU A 6 -8.99 -4.04 9.61
C GLU A 6 -7.59 -4.64 9.43
N VAL A 7 -6.63 -3.83 8.96
CA VAL A 7 -5.23 -4.26 8.83
C VAL A 7 -4.64 -4.59 10.21
N ARG A 8 -4.84 -3.71 11.18
CA ARG A 8 -4.34 -3.90 12.55
C ARG A 8 -4.91 -5.18 13.17
N GLN A 9 -6.21 -5.43 13.01
CA GLN A 9 -6.84 -6.67 13.48
C GLN A 9 -6.17 -7.92 12.91
N ALA A 10 -5.81 -7.92 11.61
CA ALA A 10 -5.10 -9.03 11.00
C ALA A 10 -3.66 -9.17 11.51
N VAL A 11 -2.92 -8.06 11.60
CA VAL A 11 -1.51 -8.05 11.98
C VAL A 11 -1.29 -8.43 13.46
N GLU A 12 -2.22 -8.03 14.34
CA GLU A 12 -2.14 -8.26 15.78
C GLU A 12 -2.69 -9.64 16.20
N PHE A 13 -3.43 -10.33 15.33
CA PHE A 13 -3.97 -11.65 15.65
C PHE A 13 -2.87 -12.69 15.84
N GLU A 14 -2.99 -13.48 16.91
CA GLU A 14 -2.12 -14.59 17.23
C GLU A 14 -2.93 -15.71 17.90
N SER A 15 -2.65 -16.96 17.55
CA SER A 15 -3.15 -18.14 18.27
C SER A 15 -1.99 -18.89 18.92
N ALA A 16 -2.13 -19.18 20.22
CA ALA A 16 -1.12 -19.92 20.96
C ALA A 16 -1.13 -21.43 20.64
N THR A 17 -2.28 -21.97 20.24
CA THR A 17 -2.54 -23.42 20.18
C THR A 17 -3.01 -23.90 18.83
N HIS A 18 -3.64 -23.04 18.02
CA HIS A 18 -4.23 -23.42 16.75
C HIS A 18 -3.46 -22.80 15.57
N PRO A 19 -3.39 -23.50 14.43
CA PRO A 19 -2.72 -22.97 13.24
C PRO A 19 -3.60 -21.90 12.59
N VAL A 20 -2.96 -20.83 12.15
CA VAL A 20 -3.56 -19.80 11.30
C VAL A 20 -3.20 -20.11 9.86
N LEU A 21 -4.21 -20.36 9.04
CA LEU A 21 -4.06 -20.52 7.60
C LEU A 21 -4.07 -19.14 6.95
N SER A 22 -3.05 -18.86 6.14
CA SER A 22 -2.92 -17.62 5.35
C SER A 22 -2.85 -17.97 3.87
N ILE A 23 -3.71 -17.35 3.06
CA ILE A 23 -3.73 -17.52 1.61
C ILE A 23 -3.78 -16.16 0.91
N TYR A 24 -2.93 -16.04 -0.10
CA TYR A 24 -2.99 -15.00 -1.12
C TYR A 24 -3.33 -15.69 -2.43
N LEU A 25 -4.38 -15.21 -3.12
CA LEU A 25 -4.88 -15.83 -4.34
C LEU A 25 -5.04 -14.77 -5.43
N ASN A 26 -4.37 -15.00 -6.57
CA ASN A 26 -4.57 -14.20 -7.76
C ASN A 26 -5.88 -14.60 -8.45
N VAL A 27 -6.79 -13.64 -8.55
CA VAL A 27 -8.12 -13.78 -9.18
C VAL A 27 -8.33 -12.79 -10.32
N ASP A 28 -7.24 -12.22 -10.85
CA ASP A 28 -7.29 -11.22 -11.92
C ASP A 28 -8.02 -11.78 -13.15
N PRO A 29 -9.19 -11.23 -13.52
CA PRO A 29 -9.99 -11.75 -14.63
C PRO A 29 -9.27 -11.62 -15.98
N HIS A 30 -8.28 -10.74 -16.10
CA HIS A 30 -7.45 -10.60 -17.30
C HIS A 30 -6.45 -11.75 -17.44
N ARG A 31 -6.12 -12.43 -16.34
CA ARG A 31 -5.12 -13.50 -16.30
C ARG A 31 -5.75 -14.89 -16.11
N ARG A 32 -6.86 -14.98 -15.39
CA ARG A 32 -7.46 -16.25 -14.95
C ARG A 32 -8.98 -16.25 -15.06
N SER A 33 -9.51 -17.35 -15.60
CA SER A 33 -10.95 -17.65 -15.49
C SER A 33 -11.30 -18.13 -14.08
N PRO A 34 -12.60 -18.14 -13.71
CA PRO A 34 -13.06 -18.70 -12.46
C PRO A 34 -12.59 -20.12 -12.16
N GLU A 35 -12.58 -21.00 -13.16
CA GLU A 35 -12.11 -22.37 -12.97
C GLU A 35 -10.62 -22.42 -12.66
N LYS A 36 -9.82 -21.54 -13.29
CA LYS A 36 -8.37 -21.51 -13.10
C LYS A 36 -7.97 -21.04 -11.71
N TYR A 37 -8.58 -19.97 -11.18
CA TYR A 37 -8.24 -19.54 -9.81
C TYR A 37 -8.79 -20.50 -8.76
N LYS A 38 -9.93 -21.18 -9.01
CA LYS A 38 -10.42 -22.25 -8.12
C LYS A 38 -9.46 -23.44 -8.08
N LEU A 39 -8.89 -23.83 -9.23
CA LEU A 39 -7.84 -24.85 -9.29
C LEU A 39 -6.57 -24.41 -8.56
N ALA A 40 -6.14 -23.15 -8.74
CA ALA A 40 -5.00 -22.60 -8.02
C ALA A 40 -5.22 -22.63 -6.51
N LEU A 41 -6.42 -22.27 -6.03
CA LEU A 41 -6.78 -22.38 -4.62
C LEU A 41 -6.66 -23.82 -4.10
N ARG A 42 -7.19 -24.80 -4.83
CA ARG A 42 -7.08 -26.22 -4.44
C ARG A 42 -5.62 -26.65 -4.32
N ASN A 43 -4.79 -26.31 -5.31
CA ASN A 43 -3.36 -26.61 -5.29
C ASN A 43 -2.61 -25.93 -4.12
N LEU A 44 -3.06 -24.76 -3.67
CA LEU A 44 -2.52 -24.09 -2.48
C LEU A 44 -2.96 -24.80 -1.21
N LEU A 45 -4.24 -25.15 -1.09
CA LEU A 45 -4.79 -25.87 0.06
C LEU A 45 -4.15 -27.26 0.23
N ASP A 46 -3.87 -27.96 -0.88
CA ASP A 46 -3.17 -29.25 -0.85
C ASP A 46 -1.73 -29.15 -0.31
N LYS A 47 -1.12 -27.96 -0.36
CA LYS A 47 0.23 -27.68 0.18
C LYS A 47 0.19 -27.10 1.59
N ALA A 48 -0.98 -26.87 2.18
CA ALA A 48 -1.15 -26.26 3.49
C ALA A 48 -0.94 -27.29 4.61
N GLU A 49 0.26 -27.86 4.71
CA GLU A 49 0.59 -28.86 5.72
C GLU A 49 0.35 -28.31 7.14
N GLY A 50 -0.40 -29.05 7.95
CA GLY A 50 -0.75 -28.67 9.32
C GLY A 50 -1.90 -27.67 9.45
N ALA A 51 -2.55 -27.26 8.35
CA ALA A 51 -3.77 -26.44 8.43
C ALA A 51 -4.94 -27.23 9.03
N ASP A 52 -5.81 -26.55 9.78
CA ASP A 52 -7.04 -27.17 10.28
C ASP A 52 -8.01 -27.43 9.11
N PRO A 53 -8.62 -28.63 9.01
CA PRO A 53 -9.62 -28.92 7.97
C PRO A 53 -10.80 -27.94 7.94
N GLN A 54 -11.17 -27.35 9.08
CA GLN A 54 -12.23 -26.35 9.15
C GLN A 54 -11.83 -25.03 8.48
N ASP A 55 -10.58 -24.60 8.66
CA ASP A 55 -10.04 -23.42 7.99
C ASP A 55 -9.93 -23.62 6.47
N VAL A 56 -9.47 -24.80 6.04
CA VAL A 56 -9.43 -25.21 4.63
C VAL A 56 -10.83 -25.13 4.01
N LYS A 57 -11.81 -25.73 4.67
CA LYS A 57 -13.21 -25.74 4.21
C LYS A 57 -13.79 -24.32 4.16
N ARG A 58 -13.49 -23.48 5.16
CA ARG A 58 -13.96 -22.09 5.22
C ARG A 58 -13.43 -21.26 4.06
N MET A 59 -12.12 -21.35 3.78
CA MET A 59 -11.51 -20.63 2.64
C MET A 59 -12.02 -21.13 1.30
N GLN A 60 -12.20 -22.43 1.13
CA GLN A 60 -12.79 -23.00 -0.08
C GLN A 60 -14.22 -22.49 -0.28
N ASN A 61 -15.06 -22.55 0.75
CA ASN A 61 -16.44 -22.06 0.69
C ASN A 61 -16.51 -20.55 0.38
N TYR A 62 -15.61 -19.75 0.95
CA TYR A 62 -15.56 -18.32 0.66
C TYR A 62 -15.31 -18.06 -0.83
N VAL A 63 -14.33 -18.71 -1.44
CA VAL A 63 -14.03 -18.49 -2.87
C VAL A 63 -15.08 -19.12 -3.79
N GLU A 64 -15.70 -20.24 -3.39
CA GLU A 64 -16.71 -20.91 -4.21
C GLU A 64 -18.10 -20.24 -4.14
N MET A 65 -18.49 -19.72 -2.98
CA MET A 65 -19.87 -19.25 -2.71
C MET A 65 -19.96 -17.80 -2.24
N GLY A 66 -18.94 -17.28 -1.53
CA GLY A 66 -18.97 -15.97 -0.88
C GLY A 66 -18.32 -14.84 -1.69
N TYR A 67 -17.44 -15.18 -2.64
CA TYR A 67 -16.70 -14.20 -3.44
C TYR A 67 -17.56 -13.64 -4.58
N ASN A 68 -17.73 -12.32 -4.60
CA ASN A 68 -18.55 -11.59 -5.57
C ASN A 68 -17.92 -11.41 -6.97
N TRP A 69 -16.78 -12.08 -7.24
CA TRP A 69 -16.00 -11.97 -8.48
C TRP A 69 -15.46 -10.58 -8.80
N GLN A 70 -15.40 -9.68 -7.81
CA GLN A 70 -14.85 -8.33 -7.97
C GLN A 70 -13.46 -8.24 -7.34
N GLY A 71 -12.48 -7.82 -8.13
CA GLY A 71 -11.10 -7.63 -7.71
C GLY A 71 -10.12 -8.43 -8.56
N ARG A 72 -8.82 -8.21 -8.32
CA ARG A 72 -7.70 -8.88 -8.97
C ARG A 72 -6.90 -9.78 -8.02
N GLY A 73 -7.10 -9.65 -6.71
CA GLY A 73 -6.46 -10.47 -5.68
C GLY A 73 -7.39 -10.71 -4.49
N ILE A 74 -7.16 -11.80 -3.76
CA ILE A 74 -7.82 -12.08 -2.48
C ILE A 74 -6.74 -12.38 -1.45
N ILE A 75 -6.86 -11.79 -0.26
CA ILE A 75 -6.12 -12.20 0.94
C ILE A 75 -7.10 -12.80 1.93
N MET A 76 -6.76 -13.96 2.50
CA MET A 76 -7.56 -14.65 3.51
C MET A 76 -6.66 -15.11 4.65
N PHE A 77 -7.09 -14.84 5.88
CA PHE A 77 -6.55 -15.38 7.11
C PHE A 77 -7.67 -16.05 7.90
N SER A 78 -7.44 -17.28 8.37
CA SER A 78 -8.44 -18.05 9.11
C SER A 78 -7.82 -18.81 10.25
N CYS A 79 -8.50 -18.80 11.39
CA CYS A 79 -8.30 -19.73 12.50
C CYS A 79 -9.68 -19.97 13.13
N GLU A 80 -10.38 -21.00 12.64
CA GLU A 80 -11.76 -21.29 13.02
C GLU A 80 -11.88 -21.56 14.52
N ALA A 81 -10.94 -22.35 15.06
CA ALA A 81 -10.93 -22.73 16.46
C ALA A 81 -10.85 -21.54 17.45
N GLU A 82 -10.36 -20.39 16.99
CA GLU A 82 -10.28 -19.12 17.74
C GLU A 82 -11.35 -18.11 17.28
N GLY A 83 -12.26 -18.51 16.39
CA GLY A 83 -13.29 -17.65 15.79
C GLY A 83 -12.75 -16.57 14.86
N PHE A 84 -11.50 -16.66 14.42
CA PHE A 84 -10.85 -15.62 13.62
C PHE A 84 -11.05 -15.84 12.12
N TRP A 85 -11.50 -14.78 11.46
CA TRP A 85 -11.62 -14.71 10.01
C TRP A 85 -11.44 -13.32 9.50
N TRP A 86 -10.57 -13.21 8.51
CA TRP A 86 -10.27 -11.97 7.85
C TRP A 86 -10.08 -12.27 6.37
N ALA A 87 -10.87 -11.63 5.51
CA ALA A 87 -10.78 -11.82 4.08
C ALA A 87 -11.08 -10.52 3.35
N ASN A 88 -10.23 -10.18 2.38
CA ASN A 88 -10.36 -8.95 1.62
C ASN A 88 -10.04 -9.18 0.14
N SER A 89 -10.86 -8.59 -0.72
CA SER A 89 -10.63 -8.51 -2.15
C SER A 89 -9.88 -7.22 -2.49
N LEU A 90 -8.87 -7.34 -3.33
CA LEU A 90 -7.99 -6.26 -3.72
C LEU A 90 -8.25 -5.85 -5.15
N THR A 91 -8.13 -4.56 -5.44
CA THR A 91 -8.15 -4.09 -6.82
C THR A 91 -6.87 -4.40 -7.55
N VAL A 92 -5.83 -4.97 -6.92
CA VAL A 92 -4.53 -5.29 -7.51
C VAL A 92 -4.26 -6.79 -7.42
N PRO A 93 -3.54 -7.38 -8.40
CA PRO A 93 -3.19 -8.79 -8.34
C PRO A 93 -2.20 -9.07 -7.21
N VAL A 94 -2.27 -10.27 -6.65
CA VAL A 94 -1.31 -10.80 -5.68
C VAL A 94 -0.61 -12.03 -6.23
N GLU A 95 0.45 -12.48 -5.59
CA GLU A 95 1.08 -13.76 -5.91
C GLU A 95 0.40 -14.88 -5.13
N ASP A 96 0.14 -16.00 -5.80
CA ASP A 96 -0.41 -17.18 -5.15
C ASP A 96 0.55 -17.68 -4.07
N SER A 97 0.10 -17.68 -2.82
CA SER A 97 0.88 -18.24 -1.73
C SER A 97 0.00 -18.77 -0.62
N VAL A 98 0.54 -19.74 0.11
CA VAL A 98 -0.08 -20.35 1.27
C VAL A 98 0.94 -20.45 2.39
N MET A 99 0.52 -20.18 3.61
CA MET A 99 1.35 -20.33 4.81
C MET A 99 0.48 -20.82 5.95
N VAL A 100 1.02 -21.75 6.73
CA VAL A 100 0.44 -22.23 7.98
C VAL A 100 1.38 -21.82 9.10
N GLY A 101 0.86 -21.09 10.09
CA GLY A 101 1.66 -20.59 11.19
C GLY A 101 0.83 -20.40 12.45
N ARG A 102 1.34 -19.68 13.44
CA ARG A 102 0.56 -19.26 14.64
C ARG A 102 -0.02 -17.86 14.52
N ARG A 103 0.29 -17.19 13.42
CA ARG A 103 -0.05 -15.79 13.14
C ARG A 103 -0.31 -15.64 11.65
N PRO A 104 -1.10 -14.65 11.22
CA PRO A 104 -1.21 -14.30 9.81
C PRO A 104 0.15 -14.01 9.19
N TYR A 105 0.38 -14.54 8.00
CA TYR A 105 1.57 -14.27 7.20
C TYR A 105 1.32 -12.99 6.39
N VAL A 106 2.00 -11.90 6.74
CA VAL A 106 1.65 -10.53 6.29
C VAL A 106 2.65 -9.95 5.29
N ARG A 107 3.69 -10.68 4.89
CA ARG A 107 4.70 -10.19 3.93
C ARG A 107 4.11 -9.50 2.69
N GLN A 108 3.25 -10.19 1.93
CA GLN A 108 2.65 -9.62 0.73
C GLN A 108 1.72 -8.45 1.08
N LEU A 109 0.99 -8.54 2.19
CA LEU A 109 0.17 -7.44 2.70
C LEU A 109 1.02 -6.19 3.00
N ALA A 110 2.18 -6.35 3.62
CA ALA A 110 3.10 -5.25 3.93
C ALA A 110 3.60 -4.56 2.66
N ALA A 111 4.00 -5.34 1.65
CA ALA A 111 4.43 -4.81 0.36
C ALA A 111 3.30 -4.08 -0.39
N LEU A 112 2.07 -4.60 -0.30
CA LEU A 112 0.90 -3.98 -0.93
C LEU A 112 0.54 -2.65 -0.28
N LEU A 113 0.60 -2.57 1.05
CA LEU A 113 0.27 -1.34 1.79
C LEU A 113 1.27 -0.23 1.50
N ASP A 114 2.56 -0.56 1.36
CA ASP A 114 3.61 0.38 0.96
C ASP A 114 3.46 0.84 -0.50
N ALA A 115 3.21 -0.10 -1.43
CA ALA A 115 3.15 0.19 -2.86
C ALA A 115 1.86 0.91 -3.30
N TYR A 116 0.76 0.75 -2.57
CA TYR A 116 -0.57 1.25 -2.94
C TYR A 116 -1.24 2.06 -1.84
N GLU A 117 -0.44 2.86 -1.11
CA GLU A 117 -0.94 3.87 -0.18
C GLU A 117 -1.90 4.86 -0.84
N ARG A 118 -2.58 5.62 -0.01
CA ARG A 118 -3.53 6.65 -0.41
C ARG A 118 -2.90 7.72 -1.32
N TYR A 119 -3.54 7.97 -2.46
CA TYR A 119 -3.16 9.02 -3.41
C TYR A 119 -4.37 9.85 -3.84
N GLY A 120 -4.11 11.11 -4.17
CA GLY A 120 -5.11 12.06 -4.62
C GLY A 120 -5.00 12.27 -6.12
N VAL A 121 -6.13 12.54 -6.77
CA VAL A 121 -6.16 12.95 -8.17
C VAL A 121 -6.93 14.25 -8.31
N ILE A 122 -6.31 15.24 -8.94
CA ILE A 122 -6.97 16.50 -9.28
C ILE A 122 -7.20 16.50 -10.78
N HIS A 123 -8.43 16.25 -11.19
CA HIS A 123 -8.85 16.29 -12.58
C HIS A 123 -9.36 17.69 -12.91
N VAL A 124 -8.62 18.41 -13.76
CA VAL A 124 -8.81 19.83 -14.05
C VAL A 124 -9.30 20.04 -15.48
N ASP A 125 -10.36 20.81 -15.63
CA ASP A 125 -10.83 21.37 -16.90
C ASP A 125 -11.03 22.90 -16.85
N GLN A 126 -11.45 23.51 -17.95
CA GLN A 126 -11.71 24.95 -18.10
C GLN A 126 -12.89 25.44 -17.25
N GLU A 127 -13.82 24.55 -16.94
CA GLU A 127 -15.03 24.86 -16.15
C GLU A 127 -14.86 24.54 -14.66
N GLY A 128 -13.89 23.69 -14.29
CA GLY A 128 -13.58 23.43 -12.89
C GLY A 128 -12.70 22.22 -12.64
N ALA A 129 -12.75 21.65 -11.44
CA ALA A 129 -11.97 20.49 -11.06
C ALA A 129 -12.79 19.46 -10.27
N ARG A 130 -12.40 18.20 -10.43
CA ARG A 130 -12.86 17.07 -9.60
C ARG A 130 -11.67 16.54 -8.82
N LEU A 131 -11.85 16.38 -7.52
CA LEU A 131 -10.86 15.92 -6.57
C LEU A 131 -11.24 14.50 -6.15
N TYR A 132 -10.27 13.60 -6.17
CA TYR A 132 -10.48 12.20 -5.84
C TYR A 132 -9.46 11.77 -4.80
N VAL A 133 -9.88 10.91 -3.88
CA VAL A 133 -8.98 10.14 -3.01
C VAL A 133 -9.15 8.67 -3.36
N PHE A 134 -8.05 8.03 -3.73
CA PHE A 134 -7.97 6.60 -3.95
C PHE A 134 -7.09 5.97 -2.87
N ASN A 135 -7.45 4.76 -2.46
CA ASN A 135 -6.68 3.93 -1.54
C ASN A 135 -6.70 2.49 -2.07
N MET A 136 -5.53 1.85 -2.22
CA MET A 136 -5.45 0.51 -2.80
C MET A 136 -6.20 0.41 -4.15
N GLY A 137 -6.20 1.49 -4.95
CA GLY A 137 -6.94 1.60 -6.22
C GLY A 137 -8.47 1.71 -6.11
N VAL A 138 -9.03 1.74 -4.90
CA VAL A 138 -10.46 1.96 -4.65
C VAL A 138 -10.72 3.45 -4.46
N LEU A 139 -11.75 3.99 -5.10
CA LEU A 139 -12.22 5.36 -4.86
C LEU A 139 -12.86 5.45 -3.47
N GLU A 140 -12.27 6.26 -2.58
CA GLU A 140 -12.78 6.46 -1.21
C GLU A 140 -13.59 7.74 -1.08
N ALA A 141 -13.15 8.83 -1.72
CA ALA A 141 -13.81 10.11 -1.66
C ALA A 141 -13.74 10.82 -3.01
N VAL A 142 -14.79 11.56 -3.33
CA VAL A 142 -14.86 12.45 -4.47
C VAL A 142 -15.50 13.75 -4.05
N GLU A 143 -14.88 14.85 -4.42
CA GLU A 143 -15.44 16.18 -4.32
C GLU A 143 -15.29 16.89 -5.67
N GLY A 144 -16.25 17.73 -6.03
CA GLY A 144 -16.22 18.39 -7.33
C GLY A 144 -16.87 19.75 -7.25
N PHE A 145 -16.30 20.68 -7.99
CA PHE A 145 -16.86 22.02 -8.16
C PHE A 145 -17.00 22.29 -9.65
N LEU A 146 -18.17 22.82 -10.02
CA LEU A 146 -18.40 23.43 -11.33
C LEU A 146 -18.41 24.94 -11.12
N GLY A 147 -17.45 25.64 -11.71
CA GLY A 147 -17.42 27.10 -11.71
C GLY A 147 -18.38 27.69 -12.74
N GLU A 148 -18.36 29.02 -12.88
CA GLU A 148 -19.19 29.69 -13.88
C GLU A 148 -18.80 29.22 -15.29
N GLU A 149 -19.83 28.91 -16.10
CA GLU A 149 -19.67 28.43 -17.48
C GLU A 149 -18.87 29.43 -18.33
N VAL A 150 -17.75 28.98 -18.90
CA VAL A 150 -16.92 29.80 -19.78
C VAL A 150 -17.55 29.85 -21.18
N LYS A 151 -18.47 30.78 -21.40
CA LYS A 151 -19.10 30.99 -22.72
C LYS A 151 -18.06 31.42 -23.75
N LYS A 152 -17.71 30.54 -24.70
CA LYS A 152 -16.82 30.85 -25.81
C LYS A 152 -17.56 31.62 -26.90
N HIS A 153 -17.23 32.90 -27.09
CA HIS A 153 -17.78 33.67 -28.21
C HIS A 153 -16.91 33.51 -29.49
N LYS A 154 -17.44 32.82 -30.52
CA LYS A 154 -16.88 32.91 -31.88
C LYS A 154 -17.27 34.25 -32.50
N ALA A 155 -16.52 35.32 -32.20
CA ALA A 155 -16.71 36.62 -32.84
C ALA A 155 -15.36 37.17 -33.32
N GLY A 156 -15.16 37.21 -34.65
CA GLY A 156 -14.05 37.94 -35.26
C GLY A 156 -14.34 39.45 -35.25
N GLY A 157 -13.35 40.26 -34.88
CA GLY A 157 -13.44 41.73 -34.87
C GLY A 157 -12.76 42.38 -33.67
N TRP A 158 -12.69 43.71 -33.67
CA TRP A 158 -11.96 44.54 -32.68
C TRP A 158 -12.38 44.35 -31.21
N ALA A 159 -13.52 43.68 -30.94
CA ALA A 159 -13.97 43.31 -29.60
C ALA A 159 -13.50 41.91 -29.12
N ALA A 160 -12.95 41.07 -30.01
CA ALA A 160 -12.50 39.71 -29.70
C ALA A 160 -11.44 39.66 -28.59
N ALA A 161 -10.53 40.63 -28.57
CA ALA A 161 -9.49 40.74 -27.54
C ALA A 161 -10.02 41.13 -26.15
N ARG A 162 -11.23 41.71 -26.07
CA ARG A 162 -11.88 42.05 -24.78
C ARG A 162 -12.66 40.86 -24.24
N TYR A 163 -13.40 40.13 -25.10
CA TYR A 163 -14.09 38.90 -24.71
C TYR A 163 -13.12 37.79 -24.30
N GLN A 164 -12.03 37.58 -25.04
CA GLN A 164 -10.97 36.65 -24.63
C GLN A 164 -10.33 36.99 -23.29
N ARG A 165 -10.26 38.28 -22.91
CA ARG A 165 -9.73 38.70 -21.60
C ARG A 165 -10.72 38.44 -20.47
N SER A 166 -12.02 38.65 -20.72
CA SER A 166 -13.08 38.32 -19.75
C SER A 166 -13.19 36.81 -19.54
N GLU A 167 -13.20 36.02 -20.61
CA GLU A 167 -13.24 34.55 -20.56
C GLU A 167 -12.01 33.98 -19.83
N LYS A 168 -10.81 34.52 -20.09
CA LYS A 168 -9.58 34.15 -19.36
C LYS A 168 -9.63 34.54 -17.88
N GLY A 169 -10.30 35.65 -17.54
CA GLY A 169 -10.45 36.12 -16.16
C GLY A 169 -11.32 35.19 -15.33
N VAL A 170 -12.50 34.81 -15.84
CA VAL A 170 -13.43 33.88 -15.17
C VAL A 170 -12.78 32.49 -15.03
N ALA A 171 -12.17 31.97 -16.09
CA ALA A 171 -11.48 30.68 -16.03
C ALA A 171 -10.34 30.69 -15.00
N ARG A 172 -9.57 31.77 -14.89
CA ARG A 172 -8.50 31.88 -13.89
C ARG A 172 -9.04 31.97 -12.47
N GLN A 173 -10.13 32.71 -12.25
CA GLN A 173 -10.77 32.79 -10.93
C GLN A 173 -11.32 31.42 -10.52
N ASN A 174 -12.02 30.73 -11.41
CA ASN A 174 -12.48 29.36 -11.18
C ASN A 174 -11.31 28.46 -10.76
N LEU A 175 -10.19 28.48 -11.50
CA LEU A 175 -9.01 27.67 -11.15
C LEU A 175 -8.37 28.07 -9.80
N GLN A 176 -8.49 29.32 -9.38
CA GLN A 176 -7.96 29.79 -8.09
C GLN A 176 -8.84 29.28 -6.94
N ASP A 177 -10.15 29.42 -7.05
CA ASP A 177 -11.11 28.91 -6.05
C ASP A 177 -10.97 27.38 -5.91
N MET A 178 -10.68 26.68 -7.00
CA MET A 178 -10.39 25.23 -6.99
C MET A 178 -9.10 24.87 -6.28
N ALA A 179 -8.07 25.69 -6.40
CA ALA A 179 -6.81 25.44 -5.71
C ALA A 179 -7.00 25.58 -4.19
N GLU A 180 -7.86 26.50 -3.75
CA GLU A 180 -8.27 26.66 -2.35
C GLU A 180 -9.11 25.47 -1.87
N LEU A 181 -10.09 25.02 -2.66
CA LEU A 181 -10.88 23.81 -2.35
C LEU A 181 -9.99 22.56 -2.25
N ALA A 182 -9.04 22.40 -3.18
CA ALA A 182 -8.10 21.30 -3.14
C ALA A 182 -7.24 21.32 -1.86
N GLU A 183 -6.85 22.49 -1.39
CA GLU A 183 -6.11 22.61 -0.12
C GLU A 183 -6.92 22.17 1.08
N GLU A 184 -8.22 22.49 1.12
CA GLU A 184 -9.12 22.04 2.17
C GLU A 184 -9.34 20.53 2.10
N PHE A 185 -9.71 20.02 0.93
CA PHE A 185 -10.00 18.61 0.70
C PHE A 185 -8.83 17.68 1.04
N TYR A 186 -7.60 18.04 0.63
CA TYR A 186 -6.40 17.23 0.89
C TYR A 186 -5.69 17.58 2.20
N ARG A 187 -6.30 18.38 3.09
CA ARG A 187 -5.71 18.70 4.40
C ARG A 187 -5.79 17.51 5.34
N ASP A 188 -6.96 16.90 5.41
CA ASP A 188 -7.30 15.86 6.38
C ASP A 188 -7.47 14.48 5.72
N SER A 189 -7.11 14.36 4.43
CA SER A 189 -7.28 13.13 3.67
C SER A 189 -6.20 12.07 3.91
N ASP A 190 -5.15 12.37 4.68
CA ASP A 190 -3.92 11.55 4.84
C ASP A 190 -3.27 11.13 3.50
N THR A 191 -3.41 11.97 2.49
CA THR A 191 -2.83 11.76 1.16
C THR A 191 -1.41 12.32 1.14
N ARG A 192 -0.43 11.57 0.60
CA ARG A 192 0.96 12.04 0.44
C ARG A 192 1.37 12.24 -1.02
N ARG A 193 0.61 11.67 -1.95
CA ARG A 193 0.87 11.72 -3.39
C ARG A 193 -0.31 12.32 -4.13
N LEU A 194 -0.06 13.26 -5.02
CA LEU A 194 -1.05 13.88 -5.89
C LEU A 194 -0.70 13.65 -7.35
N ILE A 195 -1.72 13.40 -8.15
CA ILE A 195 -1.61 13.26 -9.60
C ILE A 195 -2.54 14.28 -10.25
N LEU A 196 -2.03 15.02 -11.23
CA LEU A 196 -2.84 15.98 -11.98
C LEU A 196 -3.36 15.34 -13.26
N ALA A 197 -4.65 15.43 -13.51
CA ALA A 197 -5.28 14.91 -14.72
C ALA A 197 -5.94 16.05 -15.49
N GLY A 198 -5.81 16.06 -16.82
CA GLY A 198 -6.45 17.06 -17.68
C GLY A 198 -5.59 17.43 -18.87
N THR A 199 -5.99 18.44 -19.64
CA THR A 199 -5.16 18.92 -20.76
C THR A 199 -3.86 19.56 -20.24
N ASP A 200 -2.75 19.42 -20.98
CA ASP A 200 -1.45 19.99 -20.58
C ASP A 200 -1.53 21.47 -20.20
N LYS A 201 -2.35 22.22 -20.94
CA LYS A 201 -2.59 23.64 -20.68
C LYS A 201 -3.28 23.87 -19.34
N ASN A 202 -4.36 23.14 -19.05
CA ASN A 202 -5.12 23.32 -17.81
C ASN A 202 -4.28 22.87 -16.60
N VAL A 203 -3.59 21.74 -16.73
CA VAL A 203 -2.69 21.21 -15.67
C VAL A 203 -1.57 22.19 -15.37
N ALA A 204 -0.91 22.76 -16.39
CA ALA A 204 0.15 23.74 -16.18
C ALA A 204 -0.35 25.00 -15.46
N GLN A 205 -1.49 25.54 -15.89
CA GLN A 205 -2.09 26.72 -15.26
C GLN A 205 -2.52 26.46 -13.81
N PHE A 206 -3.13 25.31 -13.54
CA PHE A 206 -3.58 24.94 -12.21
C PHE A 206 -2.41 24.68 -11.26
N LYS A 207 -1.35 24.02 -11.74
CA LYS A 207 -0.13 23.75 -10.96
C LYS A 207 0.52 25.02 -10.43
N GLU A 208 0.46 26.13 -11.16
CA GLU A 208 0.95 27.45 -10.72
C GLU A 208 0.13 28.04 -9.55
N LEU A 209 -1.13 27.64 -9.41
CA LEU A 209 -2.06 28.13 -8.38
C LEU A 209 -2.04 27.26 -7.12
N LEU A 210 -1.58 26.01 -7.21
CA LEU A 210 -1.40 25.15 -6.05
C LEU A 210 -0.44 25.78 -5.03
N SER A 211 -0.75 25.64 -3.74
CA SER A 211 0.20 26.01 -2.70
C SER A 211 1.47 25.17 -2.77
N HIS A 212 2.51 25.62 -2.08
CA HIS A 212 3.76 24.87 -1.96
C HIS A 212 3.54 23.44 -1.45
N ARG A 213 2.60 23.23 -0.52
CA ARG A 213 2.31 21.92 0.08
C ARG A 213 1.81 20.94 -0.99
N LEU A 214 0.68 21.21 -1.62
CA LEU A 214 0.14 20.32 -2.67
C LEU A 214 1.12 20.18 -3.82
N ARG A 215 1.81 21.25 -4.22
CA ARG A 215 2.80 21.19 -5.31
C ARG A 215 3.95 20.23 -5.00
N SER A 216 4.40 20.17 -3.74
CA SER A 216 5.44 19.22 -3.30
C SER A 216 4.95 17.77 -3.25
N MET A 217 3.64 17.54 -3.16
CA MET A 217 3.02 16.22 -3.19
C MET A 217 2.75 15.72 -4.62
N VAL A 218 2.89 16.56 -5.66
CA VAL A 218 2.62 16.14 -7.05
C VAL A 218 3.71 15.18 -7.53
N VAL A 219 3.34 13.91 -7.70
CA VAL A 219 4.24 12.84 -8.19
C VAL A 219 4.12 12.58 -9.69
N GLY A 220 3.07 13.10 -10.34
CA GLY A 220 2.89 12.92 -11.77
C GLY A 220 1.68 13.64 -12.34
N GLN A 221 1.50 13.50 -13.65
CA GLN A 221 0.35 14.02 -14.38
C GLN A 221 0.04 13.16 -15.61
N PHE A 222 -1.20 13.22 -16.10
CA PHE A 222 -1.60 12.58 -17.35
C PHE A 222 -2.71 13.34 -18.07
N ALA A 223 -2.80 13.12 -19.38
CA ALA A 223 -3.86 13.69 -20.20
C ALA A 223 -5.19 12.98 -19.93
N ALA A 224 -6.24 13.75 -19.67
CA ALA A 224 -7.59 13.22 -19.48
C ALA A 224 -8.63 14.13 -20.12
N ASP A 225 -9.68 13.53 -20.66
CA ASP A 225 -10.85 14.25 -21.17
C ASP A 225 -11.71 14.73 -20.00
N ALA A 226 -12.34 15.90 -20.15
CA ALA A 226 -13.20 16.49 -19.11
C ALA A 226 -14.37 15.58 -18.66
N ASN A 227 -14.82 14.72 -19.55
CA ASN A 227 -15.89 13.74 -19.31
C ASN A 227 -15.36 12.35 -18.91
N ALA A 228 -14.06 12.18 -18.69
CA ALA A 228 -13.47 10.91 -18.25
C ALA A 228 -14.13 10.44 -16.95
N SER A 229 -14.43 9.13 -16.91
CA SER A 229 -15.06 8.50 -15.74
C SER A 229 -14.09 8.39 -14.57
N ALA A 230 -14.59 8.33 -13.34
CA ALA A 230 -13.77 8.12 -12.16
C ALA A 230 -12.96 6.80 -12.23
N SER A 231 -13.52 5.77 -12.86
CA SER A 231 -12.82 4.49 -13.09
C SER A 231 -11.59 4.68 -13.99
N THR A 232 -11.77 5.35 -15.13
CA THR A 232 -10.68 5.62 -16.08
C THR A 232 -9.58 6.48 -15.44
N ILE A 233 -9.98 7.51 -14.68
CA ILE A 233 -9.04 8.35 -13.92
C ILE A 233 -8.28 7.51 -12.87
N GLY A 234 -8.99 6.63 -12.16
CA GLY A 234 -8.41 5.75 -11.15
C GLY A 234 -7.38 4.79 -11.72
N ASP A 235 -7.67 4.16 -12.86
CA ASP A 235 -6.78 3.18 -13.52
C ASP A 235 -5.46 3.82 -13.98
N GLU A 236 -5.54 4.98 -14.65
CA GLU A 236 -4.36 5.73 -15.10
C GLU A 236 -3.53 6.22 -13.90
N ALA A 237 -4.21 6.80 -12.90
CA ALA A 237 -3.55 7.32 -11.71
C ALA A 237 -2.87 6.22 -10.88
N LEU A 238 -3.48 5.02 -10.79
CA LEU A 238 -2.88 3.88 -10.09
C LEU A 238 -1.51 3.51 -10.66
N SER A 239 -1.37 3.55 -11.99
CA SER A 239 -0.10 3.24 -12.65
C SER A 239 1.01 4.25 -12.32
N ILE A 240 0.65 5.52 -12.18
CA ILE A 240 1.57 6.62 -11.84
C ILE A 240 1.93 6.56 -10.35
N ALA A 241 0.93 6.36 -9.49
CA ALA A 241 1.11 6.22 -8.05
C ALA A 241 2.06 5.06 -7.73
N LYS A 242 1.88 3.91 -8.38
CA LYS A 242 2.77 2.76 -8.23
C LYS A 242 4.21 3.10 -8.62
N LYS A 243 4.42 3.72 -9.78
CA LYS A 243 5.77 4.11 -10.22
C LYS A 243 6.46 5.08 -9.25
N ALA A 244 5.68 5.99 -8.67
CA ALA A 244 6.18 6.91 -7.65
C ALA A 244 6.56 6.16 -6.35
N ALA A 245 5.71 5.24 -5.88
CA ALA A 245 5.98 4.40 -4.72
C ALA A 245 7.24 3.53 -4.94
N ASP A 246 7.40 2.91 -6.12
CA ASP A 246 8.58 2.14 -6.48
C ASP A 246 9.86 3.00 -6.42
N ALA A 247 9.81 4.24 -6.93
CA ALA A 247 10.94 5.16 -6.88
C ALA A 247 11.27 5.64 -5.46
N GLU A 248 10.24 5.90 -4.64
CA GLU A 248 10.41 6.24 -3.23
C GLU A 248 10.99 5.08 -2.43
N ALA A 249 10.58 3.84 -2.71
CA ALA A 249 11.11 2.64 -2.08
C ALA A 249 12.60 2.44 -2.40
N GLN A 250 13.00 2.65 -3.66
CA GLN A 250 14.42 2.64 -4.06
C GLN A 250 15.19 3.73 -3.33
N HIS A 251 14.65 4.95 -3.25
CA HIS A 251 15.30 6.05 -2.53
C HIS A 251 15.44 5.77 -1.02
N ALA A 252 14.42 5.18 -0.39
CA ALA A 252 14.47 4.79 1.01
C ALA A 252 15.58 3.75 1.28
N ALA A 253 15.73 2.78 0.37
CA ALA A 253 16.81 1.81 0.43
C ALA A 253 18.20 2.46 0.25
N ASP A 254 18.36 3.39 -0.71
CA ASP A 254 19.60 4.16 -0.90
C ASP A 254 19.99 4.96 0.35
N VAL A 255 19.01 5.63 0.97
CA VAL A 255 19.20 6.40 2.20
C VAL A 255 19.61 5.50 3.35
N LEU A 256 18.96 4.35 3.51
CA LEU A 256 19.31 3.35 4.53
C LEU A 256 20.76 2.87 4.33
N VAL A 257 21.10 2.42 3.11
CA VAL A 257 22.45 1.93 2.78
C VAL A 257 23.51 3.00 3.05
N THR A 258 23.25 4.23 2.64
CA THR A 258 24.17 5.36 2.87
C THR A 258 24.34 5.63 4.37
N THR A 259 23.26 5.58 5.14
CA THR A 259 23.29 5.86 6.59
C THR A 259 24.05 4.78 7.35
N VAL A 260 23.85 3.51 6.98
CA VAL A 260 24.60 2.36 7.53
C VAL A 260 26.10 2.52 7.27
N HIS A 261 26.51 2.81 6.02
CA HIS A 261 27.92 2.99 5.69
C HIS A 261 28.59 4.17 6.40
N LYS A 262 27.83 5.21 6.77
CA LYS A 262 28.32 6.36 7.53
C LYS A 262 28.35 6.11 9.05
N GLY A 263 27.89 4.95 9.52
CA GLY A 263 27.72 4.68 10.95
C GLY A 263 26.69 5.61 11.61
N GLY A 264 25.70 6.07 10.84
CA GLY A 264 24.61 6.90 11.36
C GLY A 264 23.53 6.07 12.08
N ASN A 265 22.37 6.69 12.31
CA ASN A 265 21.25 6.04 13.00
C ASN A 265 20.50 5.07 12.07
N ALA A 266 21.16 3.99 11.68
CA ALA A 266 20.62 2.91 10.89
C ALA A 266 21.32 1.59 11.19
N VAL A 267 20.58 0.49 11.06
CA VAL A 267 21.08 -0.87 11.23
C VAL A 267 20.79 -1.71 10.00
N ALA A 268 21.58 -2.76 9.79
CA ALA A 268 21.46 -3.66 8.64
C ALA A 268 21.56 -5.13 9.07
N GLY A 269 20.97 -6.01 8.28
CA GLY A 269 20.83 -7.43 8.59
C GLY A 269 19.67 -7.73 9.55
N LEU A 270 19.20 -8.97 9.51
CA LEU A 270 17.99 -9.37 10.23
C LEU A 270 18.14 -9.26 11.76
N ALA A 271 19.30 -9.61 12.31
CA ALA A 271 19.55 -9.61 13.76
C ALA A 271 19.40 -8.20 14.35
N GLU A 272 20.13 -7.23 13.78
CA GLU A 272 20.10 -5.85 14.24
C GLU A 272 18.75 -5.19 13.97
N THR A 273 18.11 -5.50 12.84
CA THR A 273 16.77 -5.01 12.51
C THR A 273 15.74 -5.51 13.52
N LEU A 274 15.75 -6.80 13.86
CA LEU A 274 14.89 -7.37 14.90
C LEU A 274 15.11 -6.66 16.23
N THR A 275 16.36 -6.48 16.64
CA THR A 275 16.70 -5.77 17.88
C THR A 275 16.17 -4.34 17.87
N ALA A 276 16.35 -3.60 16.77
CA ALA A 276 15.89 -2.22 16.64
C ALA A 276 14.35 -2.10 16.68
N VAL A 277 13.63 -3.01 16.02
CA VAL A 277 12.16 -3.03 16.06
C VAL A 277 11.64 -3.46 17.43
N GLN A 278 12.22 -4.49 18.04
CA GLN A 278 11.80 -4.98 19.36
C GLN A 278 12.06 -3.99 20.48
N SER A 279 13.12 -3.19 20.37
CA SER A 279 13.45 -2.13 21.32
C SER A 279 12.75 -0.79 21.04
N GLY A 280 11.89 -0.70 20.01
CA GLY A 280 11.17 0.52 19.65
C GLY A 280 12.05 1.65 19.09
N ARG A 281 13.31 1.34 18.73
CA ARG A 281 14.26 2.31 18.16
C ARG A 281 14.02 2.55 16.68
N ALA A 282 13.51 1.55 15.96
CA ALA A 282 13.22 1.67 14.54
C ALA A 282 12.02 2.60 14.27
N TYR A 283 12.13 3.43 13.24
CA TYR A 283 10.99 4.21 12.72
C TYR A 283 10.66 3.87 11.26
N GLN A 284 11.59 3.23 10.52
CA GLN A 284 11.35 2.68 9.19
C GLN A 284 12.15 1.39 9.01
N VAL A 285 11.52 0.34 8.49
CA VAL A 285 12.13 -0.92 8.07
C VAL A 285 12.14 -0.97 6.54
N VAL A 286 13.26 -1.37 5.95
CA VAL A 286 13.38 -1.60 4.50
C VAL A 286 13.87 -3.02 4.27
N ALA A 287 13.16 -3.81 3.46
CA ALA A 287 13.45 -5.22 3.25
C ALA A 287 13.26 -5.66 1.80
N LEU A 288 14.11 -6.58 1.33
CA LEU A 288 13.87 -7.25 0.05
C LEU A 288 12.73 -8.26 0.16
N ASN A 289 11.81 -8.21 -0.79
CA ASN A 289 10.59 -9.03 -0.82
C ASN A 289 10.91 -10.54 -0.79
N ASN A 290 11.97 -10.95 -1.48
CA ASN A 290 12.41 -12.34 -1.58
C ASN A 290 13.28 -12.81 -0.41
N PHE A 291 13.68 -11.93 0.51
CA PHE A 291 14.56 -12.31 1.61
C PHE A 291 13.79 -13.00 2.73
N LYS A 292 14.16 -14.25 2.99
CA LYS A 292 13.64 -15.09 4.07
C LYS A 292 14.80 -15.69 4.84
N GLN A 293 14.66 -15.71 6.15
CA GLN A 293 15.58 -16.38 7.06
C GLN A 293 14.77 -16.87 8.27
N PRO A 294 14.96 -18.12 8.72
CA PRO A 294 14.30 -18.61 9.93
C PRO A 294 14.67 -17.80 11.17
N ALA A 295 13.78 -17.83 12.17
CA ALA A 295 14.01 -17.25 13.49
C ALA A 295 13.27 -18.08 14.55
N TYR A 296 13.48 -17.74 15.81
CA TYR A 296 12.80 -18.35 16.95
C TYR A 296 12.10 -17.29 17.76
N ARG A 297 10.92 -17.63 18.28
CA ARG A 297 10.14 -16.75 19.16
C ARG A 297 9.89 -17.42 20.49
N TYR A 298 10.12 -16.67 21.56
CA TYR A 298 9.59 -16.98 22.87
C TYR A 298 8.09 -16.70 22.88
N VAL A 299 7.27 -17.73 23.08
CA VAL A 299 5.80 -17.61 23.06
C VAL A 299 5.34 -16.65 24.15
N ASP A 300 5.93 -16.73 25.33
CA ASP A 300 5.46 -16.03 26.53
C ASP A 300 5.87 -14.54 26.54
N SER A 301 7.06 -14.19 26.01
CA SER A 301 7.53 -12.80 25.93
C SER A 301 7.31 -12.15 24.56
N GLY A 302 7.06 -12.95 23.53
CA GLY A 302 7.01 -12.52 22.14
C GLY A 302 8.37 -12.11 21.54
N TYR A 303 9.46 -12.25 22.29
CA TYR A 303 10.80 -11.88 21.87
C TYR A 303 11.34 -12.86 20.81
N ILE A 304 12.02 -12.34 19.81
CA ILE A 304 12.50 -13.06 18.64
C ILE A 304 14.02 -12.99 18.57
N VAL A 305 14.63 -14.14 18.34
CA VAL A 305 16.07 -14.35 18.18
C VAL A 305 16.34 -15.16 16.92
N LEU A 306 17.57 -15.06 16.39
CA LEU A 306 17.97 -15.85 15.20
C LEU A 306 18.57 -17.20 15.57
N ASP A 307 19.23 -17.27 16.72
CA ASP A 307 19.88 -18.47 17.22
C ASP A 307 19.46 -18.72 18.67
N LEU A 308 19.35 -19.99 19.04
CA LEU A 308 19.17 -20.43 20.42
C LEU A 308 20.57 -20.72 21.00
N THR A 309 21.02 -19.92 21.96
CA THR A 309 22.22 -20.18 22.77
C THR A 309 21.87 -20.94 24.07
N GLU A 310 22.87 -21.52 24.74
CA GLU A 310 22.68 -22.20 26.04
C GLU A 310 22.13 -21.26 27.14
N GLU A 311 22.41 -19.95 27.09
CA GLU A 311 21.83 -18.96 28.01
C GLU A 311 20.34 -18.69 27.75
N THR A 312 19.89 -18.87 26.51
CA THR A 312 18.48 -18.79 26.10
C THR A 312 17.65 -20.02 26.50
N GLU A 313 18.28 -21.13 26.90
CA GLU A 313 17.60 -22.29 27.51
C GLU A 313 17.29 -22.09 29.00
N LEU A 314 18.02 -21.19 29.68
CA LEU A 314 17.83 -20.86 31.10
C LEU A 314 16.63 -19.92 31.34
N GLY A 315 16.17 -19.22 30.30
CA GLY A 315 14.95 -18.43 30.30
C GLY A 315 13.73 -19.32 30.02
N SER A 316 13.13 -19.86 31.07
CA SER A 316 11.93 -20.71 31.01
C SER A 316 10.84 -20.13 30.10
N GLY A 317 10.65 -20.71 28.92
CA GLY A 317 9.56 -20.32 28.02
C GLY A 317 9.42 -21.28 26.84
N ARG A 318 8.20 -21.41 26.33
CA ARG A 318 7.97 -22.21 25.11
C ARG A 318 8.58 -21.49 23.92
N VAL A 319 9.44 -22.17 23.16
CA VAL A 319 10.01 -21.65 21.92
C VAL A 319 9.17 -22.11 20.74
N GLN A 320 8.94 -21.18 19.82
CA GLN A 320 8.25 -21.40 18.56
C GLN A 320 9.19 -21.10 17.41
N GLU A 321 9.35 -22.06 16.49
CA GLU A 321 10.03 -21.82 15.23
C GLU A 321 9.23 -20.88 14.33
N LEU A 322 9.95 -19.98 13.68
CA LEU A 322 9.43 -19.07 12.67
C LEU A 322 10.15 -19.37 11.36
N PRO A 323 9.47 -20.00 10.38
CA PRO A 323 10.06 -20.26 9.07
C PRO A 323 10.51 -18.98 8.35
N ASP A 324 9.89 -17.85 8.71
CA ASP A 324 10.19 -16.53 8.18
C ASP A 324 10.27 -15.48 9.31
N GLY A 325 11.50 -15.22 9.77
CA GLY A 325 11.81 -14.17 10.73
C GLY A 325 11.62 -12.76 10.19
N VAL A 326 11.75 -12.58 8.86
CA VAL A 326 11.54 -11.28 8.21
C VAL A 326 10.06 -10.91 8.23
N ASP A 327 9.14 -11.86 7.94
CA ASP A 327 7.69 -11.64 8.15
C ASP A 327 7.39 -11.18 9.58
N SER A 328 8.16 -11.68 10.55
CA SER A 328 8.01 -11.25 11.93
C SER A 328 8.47 -9.85 12.25
N VAL A 329 9.52 -9.37 11.57
CA VAL A 329 9.90 -7.95 11.58
C VAL A 329 8.78 -7.11 10.99
N LEU A 330 8.30 -7.46 9.78
CA LEU A 330 7.29 -6.69 9.05
C LEU A 330 6.00 -6.58 9.86
N ARG A 331 5.46 -7.71 10.37
CA ARG A 331 4.26 -7.72 11.21
C ARG A 331 4.43 -6.85 12.46
N ARG A 332 5.56 -6.95 13.15
CA ARG A 332 5.80 -6.14 14.36
C ARG A 332 5.90 -4.66 14.01
N ALA A 333 6.57 -4.32 12.92
CA ALA A 333 6.65 -2.95 12.42
C ALA A 333 5.26 -2.39 12.11
N MET A 334 4.43 -3.13 11.38
CA MET A 334 3.04 -2.76 11.08
C MET A 334 2.19 -2.55 12.35
N ALA A 335 2.26 -3.48 13.32
CA ALA A 335 1.50 -3.37 14.57
C ALA A 335 1.89 -2.11 15.39
N GLN A 336 3.18 -1.76 15.34
CA GLN A 336 3.74 -0.62 16.07
C GLN A 336 3.65 0.71 15.29
N GLY A 337 3.13 0.72 14.06
CA GLY A 337 3.10 1.90 13.21
C GLY A 337 4.49 2.39 12.78
N ILE A 338 5.47 1.49 12.71
CA ILE A 338 6.79 1.73 12.11
C ILE A 338 6.61 1.67 10.59
N GLY A 339 7.20 2.61 9.85
CA GLY A 339 7.15 2.60 8.39
C GLY A 339 7.76 1.30 7.83
N VAL A 340 7.14 0.72 6.82
CA VAL A 340 7.61 -0.52 6.19
C VAL A 340 7.73 -0.28 4.70
N THR A 341 8.92 -0.49 4.17
CA THR A 341 9.21 -0.41 2.74
C THR A 341 9.68 -1.77 2.24
N VAL A 342 9.02 -2.30 1.22
CA VAL A 342 9.35 -3.61 0.64
C VAL A 342 9.59 -3.45 -0.86
N LEU A 343 10.73 -3.94 -1.33
CA LEU A 343 11.13 -3.84 -2.71
C LEU A 343 11.67 -5.18 -3.23
N ASP A 344 11.52 -5.44 -4.53
CA ASP A 344 11.90 -6.74 -5.10
C ASP A 344 13.43 -6.90 -5.22
N GLU A 345 14.13 -5.83 -5.59
CA GLU A 345 15.57 -5.83 -5.83
C GLU A 345 16.21 -4.49 -5.48
N HIS A 346 17.44 -4.54 -4.92
CA HIS A 346 18.31 -3.38 -4.71
C HIS A 346 19.73 -3.83 -4.34
N ALA A 347 20.71 -3.52 -5.20
CA ALA A 347 22.09 -4.00 -5.04
C ALA A 347 22.76 -3.57 -3.73
N GLY A 348 22.57 -2.30 -3.32
CA GLY A 348 23.11 -1.80 -2.04
C GLY A 348 22.56 -2.54 -0.82
N LEU A 349 21.23 -2.71 -0.76
CA LEU A 349 20.55 -3.45 0.32
C LEU A 349 20.95 -4.92 0.33
N GLU A 350 21.12 -5.56 -0.84
CA GLU A 350 21.69 -6.92 -0.93
C GLU A 350 23.06 -7.02 -0.27
N GLY A 351 23.93 -6.04 -0.51
CA GLY A 351 25.28 -5.99 0.05
C GLY A 351 25.36 -5.81 1.57
N ILE A 352 24.31 -5.27 2.20
CA ILE A 352 24.25 -5.05 3.66
C ILE A 352 23.34 -6.03 4.40
N GLY A 353 22.94 -7.13 3.76
CA GLY A 353 22.17 -8.19 4.42
C GLY A 353 20.67 -8.20 4.11
N LYS A 354 20.23 -7.54 3.03
CA LYS A 354 18.89 -7.63 2.41
C LYS A 354 17.72 -7.08 3.23
N ILE A 355 17.99 -6.59 4.43
CA ILE A 355 17.04 -5.92 5.31
C ILE A 355 17.80 -4.93 6.20
N GLY A 356 17.14 -3.85 6.60
CA GLY A 356 17.64 -2.93 7.60
C GLY A 356 16.54 -2.06 8.19
N ALA A 357 16.92 -1.21 9.13
CA ALA A 357 16.02 -0.22 9.71
C ALA A 357 16.72 1.11 9.98
N MET A 358 16.00 2.19 9.76
CA MET A 358 16.36 3.52 10.27
C MET A 358 15.96 3.62 11.74
N THR A 359 16.86 4.13 12.58
CA THR A 359 16.63 4.27 14.03
C THR A 359 16.57 5.72 14.47
N ARG A 360 15.85 6.00 15.56
CA ARG A 360 15.76 7.35 16.13
C ARG A 360 17.04 7.77 16.88
N TYR A 361 17.73 6.80 17.48
CA TYR A 361 18.93 6.95 18.29
C TYR A 361 19.72 5.63 18.36
#